data_AF-A0A379WCK3-F1
#
_entry.id   AF-A0A379WCK3-F1
#
_cell.length_a   1.000
_cell.length_b   1.000
_cell.length_c   1.000
_cell.angle_alpha   90.00
_cell.angle_beta   90.00
_cell.angle_gamma   90.00
#
_symmetry.space_group_name_H-M   'P 1'
#
loop_
_entity.id
_entity.type
_entity.pdbx_description
1 polymer ?
#
loop_
_entity_poly.entity_id
_entity_poly.type
_entity_poly.pdbx_seq_one_letter_code
_entity_poly.pdbx_strand_id
1 'polypeptide(L)'
;MSLSKDNIWKLLAPLVVMGVMLLIPVPDGMPPQAWHYFAVFVAMIVGMILEPIPATAISFIAVTICVIGSNYLLFDASELADPAFKASKQALKWGLAGFSSTTVWLVFGAFIFALGYEVTGLGAALRCFW
;
A
#
# COMPACT_ATOMS: atom_id res chain seq x y z
N MET A 1 5.52 -18.17 22.31
CA MET A 1 5.87 -17.85 20.91
C MET A 1 6.95 -16.78 20.96
N SER A 2 8.22 -17.19 20.98
CA SER A 2 9.37 -16.30 21.19
C SER A 2 9.65 -15.53 19.90
N LEU A 3 9.27 -14.25 19.86
CA LEU A 3 9.66 -13.33 18.79
C LEU A 3 11.15 -13.02 19.00
N SER A 4 12.03 -13.59 18.17
CA SER A 4 13.46 -13.30 18.22
C SER A 4 13.70 -11.79 18.05
N LYS A 5 14.59 -11.26 18.87
CA LYS A 5 14.97 -9.84 18.96
C LYS A 5 15.36 -9.23 17.60
N ASP A 6 15.81 -10.07 16.66
CA ASP A 6 16.19 -9.69 15.30
C ASP A 6 15.02 -9.23 14.42
N ASN A 7 13.80 -9.74 14.66
CA ASN A 7 12.61 -9.37 13.88
C ASN A 7 11.96 -8.07 14.37
N ILE A 8 12.05 -7.79 15.68
CA ILE A 8 11.51 -6.56 16.30
C ILE A 8 12.25 -5.32 15.79
N TRP A 9 13.57 -5.39 15.61
CA TRP A 9 14.37 -4.32 15.03
C TRP A 9 13.96 -4.00 13.58
N LYS A 10 13.72 -5.04 12.75
CA LYS A 10 13.31 -4.86 11.35
C LYS A 10 11.88 -4.33 11.22
N LEU A 11 11.00 -4.65 12.18
CA LEU A 11 9.64 -4.12 12.26
C LEU A 11 9.62 -2.66 12.77
N LEU A 12 10.56 -2.31 13.66
CA LEU A 12 10.71 -0.95 14.18
C LEU A 12 11.34 0.00 13.16
N ALA A 13 12.22 -0.47 12.26
CA ALA A 13 12.91 0.40 11.31
C ALA A 13 11.97 1.24 10.41
N PRO A 14 10.90 0.71 9.80
CA PRO A 14 9.93 1.51 9.04
C PRO A 14 9.15 2.52 9.92
N LEU A 15 8.81 2.13 11.15
CA LEU A 15 8.15 3.00 12.13
C LEU A 15 9.05 4.14 12.58
N VAL A 16 10.34 3.86 12.78
CA VAL A 16 11.37 4.86 13.12
C VAL A 16 11.62 5.79 11.95
N VAL A 17 11.71 5.28 10.71
CA VAL A 17 11.84 6.12 9.50
C VAL A 17 10.63 7.04 9.35
N MET A 18 9.41 6.52 9.56
CA MET A 18 8.20 7.34 9.57
C MET A 18 8.25 8.42 10.67
N GLY A 19 8.68 8.07 11.89
CA GLY A 19 8.83 9.03 12.99
C GLY A 19 9.92 10.09 12.74
N VAL A 20 11.05 9.70 12.14
CA VAL A 20 12.17 10.59 11.84
C VAL A 20 11.84 11.55 10.71
N MET A 21 11.15 11.10 9.66
CA MET A 21 10.74 11.97 8.56
C MET A 21 9.63 12.95 8.95
N LEU A 22 8.78 12.60 9.93
CA LEU A 22 7.80 13.53 10.52
C LEU A 22 8.44 14.63 11.38
N LEU A 23 9.66 14.39 11.90
CA LEU A 23 10.42 15.37 12.69
C LEU A 23 11.23 16.35 11.82
N ILE A 24 11.41 16.06 10.52
CA ILE A 24 12.08 16.96 9.58
C ILE A 24 11.06 18.01 9.10
N PRO A 25 11.26 19.30 9.41
CA PRO A 25 10.34 20.35 8.98
C PRO A 25 10.33 20.48 7.45
N VAL A 26 9.15 20.78 6.92
CA VAL A 26 8.85 20.84 5.49
C VAL A 26 9.74 21.88 4.80
N PRO A 27 10.38 21.56 3.66
CA PRO A 27 11.12 22.55 2.88
C PRO A 27 10.17 23.59 2.25
N ASP A 28 10.57 24.86 2.29
CA ASP A 28 9.79 26.00 1.79
C ASP A 28 9.39 25.81 0.32
N GLY A 29 8.08 25.74 0.07
CA GLY A 29 7.49 25.61 -1.27
C GLY A 29 6.61 24.37 -1.51
N MET A 30 6.51 23.45 -0.54
CA MET A 30 5.67 22.24 -0.65
C MET A 30 4.50 22.25 0.36
N PRO A 31 3.27 21.83 -0.04
CA PRO A 31 2.17 21.65 0.92
C PRO A 31 2.54 20.56 1.95
N PRO A 32 2.34 20.80 3.27
CA PRO A 32 2.77 19.89 4.32
C PRO A 32 2.26 18.45 4.16
N GLN A 33 1.02 18.28 3.74
CA GLN A 33 0.38 16.99 3.44
C GLN A 33 1.18 16.12 2.44
N ALA A 34 1.72 16.70 1.36
CA ALA A 34 2.48 15.96 0.35
C ALA A 34 3.81 15.43 0.91
N TRP A 35 4.43 16.16 1.84
CA TRP A 35 5.64 15.73 2.53
C TRP A 35 5.37 14.54 3.46
N HIS A 36 4.26 14.57 4.18
CA HIS A 36 3.87 13.47 5.07
C HIS A 36 3.51 12.20 4.26
N TYR A 37 2.89 12.36 3.07
CA TYR A 37 2.72 11.26 2.13
C TYR A 37 4.02 10.64 1.67
N PHE A 38 4.94 11.49 1.28
CA PHE A 38 6.25 11.09 0.81
C PHE A 38 6.99 10.32 1.91
N ALA A 39 6.89 10.77 3.17
CA ALA A 39 7.45 10.08 4.32
C ALA A 39 6.89 8.66 4.50
N VAL A 40 5.57 8.48 4.41
CA VAL A 40 4.94 7.15 4.51
C VAL A 40 5.34 6.26 3.33
N PHE A 41 5.46 6.83 2.13
CA PHE A 41 5.88 6.10 0.93
C PHE A 41 7.34 5.62 1.04
N VAL A 42 8.25 6.47 1.52
CA VAL A 42 9.65 6.10 1.75
C VAL A 42 9.76 5.06 2.88
N ALA A 43 8.99 5.22 3.97
CA ALA A 43 8.92 4.22 5.03
C ALA A 43 8.43 2.85 4.51
N MET A 44 7.44 2.86 3.59
CA MET A 44 6.96 1.64 2.94
C MET A 44 8.05 0.99 2.07
N ILE A 45 8.79 1.76 1.25
CA ILE A 45 9.90 1.25 0.43
C ILE A 45 10.97 0.61 1.32
N VAL A 46 11.37 1.28 2.41
CA VAL A 46 12.36 0.75 3.35
C VAL A 46 11.84 -0.53 4.00
N GLY A 47 10.55 -0.56 4.38
CA GLY A 47 9.91 -1.78 4.88
C GLY A 47 9.95 -2.92 3.87
N MET A 48 9.68 -2.66 2.59
CA MET A 48 9.74 -3.66 1.53
C MET A 48 11.17 -4.18 1.31
N ILE A 49 12.17 -3.31 1.36
CA ILE A 49 13.59 -3.71 1.20
C ILE A 49 14.07 -4.57 2.36
N LEU A 50 13.64 -4.26 3.59
CA LEU A 50 14.06 -4.98 4.79
C LEU A 50 13.35 -6.34 4.95
N GLU A 51 12.35 -6.63 4.11
CA GLU A 51 11.52 -7.84 4.10
C GLU A 51 11.24 -8.43 5.51
N PRO A 52 10.74 -7.63 6.49
CA PRO A 52 10.42 -8.15 7.81
C PRO A 52 9.25 -9.14 7.77
N ILE A 53 8.32 -8.91 6.83
CA ILE A 53 7.09 -9.67 6.58
C ILE A 53 6.80 -9.63 5.06
N PRO A 54 5.86 -10.43 4.52
CA PRO A 54 5.54 -10.42 3.10
C PRO A 54 5.22 -9.01 2.57
N ALA A 55 5.73 -8.64 1.40
CA ALA A 55 5.56 -7.31 0.81
C ALA A 55 4.09 -6.85 0.76
N THR A 56 3.17 -7.79 0.47
CA THR A 56 1.73 -7.55 0.49
C THR A 56 1.22 -7.12 1.87
N ALA A 57 1.70 -7.71 2.96
CA ALA A 57 1.29 -7.33 4.31
C ALA A 57 1.76 -5.91 4.67
N ILE A 58 2.96 -5.52 4.23
CA ILE A 58 3.52 -4.17 4.44
C ILE A 58 2.67 -3.13 3.72
N SER A 59 2.29 -3.39 2.47
CA SER A 59 1.46 -2.45 1.70
C SER A 59 0.05 -2.31 2.30
N PHE A 60 -0.57 -3.38 2.80
CA PHE A 60 -1.86 -3.29 3.51
C PHE A 60 -1.78 -2.46 4.80
N ILE A 61 -0.70 -2.62 5.57
CA ILE A 61 -0.47 -1.81 6.78
C ILE A 61 -0.27 -0.34 6.42
N ALA A 62 0.53 -0.05 5.39
CA ALA A 62 0.75 1.32 4.92
C ALA A 62 -0.56 2.00 4.46
N VAL A 63 -1.38 1.30 3.67
CA VAL A 63 -2.70 1.82 3.25
C VAL A 63 -3.61 2.07 4.45
N THR A 64 -3.61 1.18 5.44
CA THR A 64 -4.39 1.34 6.67
C THR A 64 -3.94 2.57 7.46
N ILE A 65 -2.63 2.79 7.59
CA ILE A 65 -2.07 4.00 8.22
C ILE A 65 -2.48 5.26 7.45
N CYS A 66 -2.45 5.24 6.10
CA CYS A 66 -2.91 6.38 5.29
C CYS A 66 -4.42 6.66 5.45
N VAL A 67 -5.26 5.63 5.57
CA VAL A 67 -6.71 5.79 5.75
C VAL A 67 -7.04 6.31 7.15
N ILE A 68 -6.38 5.81 8.19
CA ILE A 68 -6.58 6.27 9.58
C ILE A 68 -5.98 7.67 9.78
N GLY A 69 -4.78 7.90 9.26
CA GLY A 69 -4.09 9.20 9.29
C GLY A 69 -4.59 10.17 8.22
N SER A 70 -5.71 9.89 7.55
CA SER A 70 -6.25 10.68 6.44
C SER A 70 -6.50 12.15 6.77
N ASN A 71 -6.74 12.48 8.05
CA ASN A 71 -6.90 13.85 8.53
C ASN A 71 -5.61 14.69 8.44
N TYR A 72 -4.44 14.06 8.60
CA TYR A 72 -3.12 14.72 8.59
C TYR A 72 -2.33 14.46 7.31
N LEU A 73 -2.64 13.36 6.63
CA LEU A 73 -1.98 12.92 5.42
C LEU A 73 -2.78 13.36 4.19
N LEU A 74 -4.07 12.96 4.04
CA LEU A 74 -4.82 12.92 2.75
C LEU A 74 -5.48 14.22 2.34
N PHE A 75 -5.92 15.03 3.30
CA PHE A 75 -6.87 16.10 3.03
C PHE A 75 -6.34 17.46 3.47
N ASP A 76 -6.50 18.44 2.59
CA ASP A 76 -6.15 19.83 2.84
C ASP A 76 -7.17 20.49 3.78
N ALA A 77 -6.74 21.51 4.52
CA ALA A 77 -7.60 22.27 5.44
C ALA A 77 -8.81 22.93 4.73
N SER A 78 -8.75 23.08 3.40
CA SER A 78 -9.84 23.61 2.57
C SER A 78 -10.96 22.60 2.24
N GLU A 79 -10.69 21.28 2.17
CA GLU A 79 -11.73 20.25 1.92
C GLU A 79 -12.42 19.76 3.20
N LEU A 80 -11.76 19.92 4.35
CA LEU A 80 -12.29 19.52 5.66
C LEU A 80 -13.33 20.51 6.22
N ALA A 81 -13.46 21.69 5.59
CA ALA A 81 -14.40 22.74 5.96
C ALA A 81 -15.82 22.55 5.40
N ASP A 82 -16.01 21.62 4.46
CA ASP A 82 -17.33 21.32 3.90
C ASP A 82 -18.09 20.31 4.80
N PRO A 83 -19.27 20.67 5.36
CA PRO A 83 -20.04 19.80 6.26
C PRO A 83 -20.59 18.52 5.59
N ALA A 84 -20.43 18.38 4.27
CA ALA A 84 -20.76 17.18 3.50
C ALA A 84 -19.58 16.19 3.36
N PHE A 85 -18.35 16.61 3.70
CA PHE A 85 -17.14 15.80 3.53
C PHE A 85 -16.98 14.78 4.66
N LYS A 86 -17.52 13.58 4.46
CA LYS A 86 -17.24 12.44 5.36
C LYS A 86 -15.83 11.94 5.08
N ALA A 87 -14.83 12.57 5.70
CA ALA A 87 -13.41 12.25 5.55
C ALA A 87 -13.13 10.74 5.61
N SER A 88 -13.82 10.00 6.49
CA SER A 88 -13.70 8.54 6.59
C SER A 88 -14.22 7.79 5.37
N LYS A 89 -15.32 8.23 4.74
CA LYS A 89 -15.84 7.59 3.51
C LYS A 89 -14.94 7.88 2.31
N GLN A 90 -14.42 9.10 2.21
CA GLN A 90 -13.52 9.51 1.14
C GLN A 90 -12.16 8.79 1.25
N ALA A 91 -11.62 8.69 2.47
CA ALA A 91 -10.39 7.95 2.74
C ALA A 91 -10.53 6.45 2.42
N LEU A 92 -11.66 5.83 2.80
CA LEU A 92 -11.95 4.45 2.43
C LEU A 92 -12.09 4.29 0.92
N LYS A 93 -12.81 5.20 0.25
CA LYS A 93 -12.92 5.19 -1.22
C LYS A 93 -11.54 5.27 -1.88
N TRP A 94 -10.66 6.15 -1.38
CA TRP A 94 -9.29 6.27 -1.87
C TRP A 94 -8.48 4.98 -1.66
N GLY A 95 -8.51 4.42 -0.45
CA GLY A 95 -7.80 3.17 -0.13
C GLY A 95 -8.31 1.95 -0.93
N LEU A 96 -9.61 1.90 -1.22
CA LEU A 96 -10.22 0.82 -2.01
C LEU A 96 -10.12 1.03 -3.53
N ALA A 97 -9.88 2.26 -4.00
CA ALA A 97 -9.82 2.58 -5.43
C ALA A 97 -8.75 1.77 -6.16
N GLY A 98 -7.60 1.52 -5.51
CA GLY A 98 -6.51 0.72 -6.08
C GLY A 98 -6.91 -0.73 -6.38
N PHE A 99 -7.77 -1.33 -5.55
CA PHE A 99 -8.24 -2.71 -5.73
C PHE A 99 -9.32 -2.84 -6.81
N SER A 100 -9.96 -1.73 -7.19
CA SER A 100 -10.95 -1.69 -8.25
C SER A 100 -10.35 -1.39 -9.63
N SER A 101 -9.02 -1.43 -9.78
CA SER A 101 -8.36 -1.13 -11.05
C SER A 101 -8.60 -2.22 -12.10
N THR A 102 -9.04 -1.82 -13.30
CA THR A 102 -9.29 -2.73 -14.44
C THR A 102 -8.05 -3.55 -14.78
N THR A 103 -6.85 -2.97 -14.71
CA THR A 103 -5.60 -3.69 -14.99
C THR A 103 -5.36 -4.85 -14.03
N VAL A 104 -5.66 -4.67 -12.74
CA VAL A 104 -5.51 -5.74 -11.72
C VAL A 104 -6.47 -6.89 -12.01
N TRP A 105 -7.71 -6.57 -12.37
CA TRP A 105 -8.72 -7.57 -12.74
C TRP A 105 -8.40 -8.29 -14.05
N LEU A 106 -7.80 -7.62 -15.03
CA LEU A 106 -7.34 -8.26 -16.26
C LEU A 106 -6.24 -9.29 -16.00
N VAL A 107 -5.27 -8.94 -15.13
CA VAL A 107 -4.21 -9.87 -14.72
C VAL A 107 -4.80 -11.07 -13.97
N PHE A 108 -5.73 -10.83 -13.04
CA PHE A 108 -6.42 -11.91 -12.32
C PHE A 108 -7.21 -12.83 -13.25
N GLY A 109 -7.96 -12.27 -14.19
CA GLY A 109 -8.70 -13.05 -15.19
C GLY A 109 -7.79 -13.92 -16.05
N ALA A 110 -6.66 -13.37 -16.52
CA ALA A 110 -5.67 -14.13 -17.29
C ALA A 110 -5.11 -15.33 -16.51
N PHE A 111 -4.82 -15.17 -15.21
CA PHE A 111 -4.36 -16.27 -14.36
C PHE A 111 -5.42 -17.37 -14.17
N ILE A 112 -6.70 -17.00 -14.00
CA ILE A 112 -7.79 -17.98 -13.93
C ILE A 112 -7.92 -18.75 -15.23
N PHE A 113 -7.86 -18.07 -16.38
CA PHE A 113 -7.88 -18.74 -17.67
C PHE A 113 -6.68 -19.69 -17.81
N ALA A 114 -5.47 -19.26 -17.45
CA ALA A 114 -4.27 -20.11 -17.50
C ALA A 114 -4.44 -21.39 -16.65
N LEU A 115 -4.96 -21.28 -15.43
CA LEU A 115 -5.27 -22.44 -14.58
C LEU A 115 -6.35 -23.34 -15.19
N GLY A 116 -7.37 -22.75 -15.83
CA GLY A 116 -8.38 -23.51 -16.57
C GLY A 116 -7.80 -24.30 -17.76
N TYR A 117 -6.83 -23.73 -18.47
CA TYR A 117 -6.09 -24.41 -19.55
C TYR A 117 -5.22 -25.57 -19.03
N GLU A 118 -4.65 -25.42 -17.83
CA GLU A 118 -3.85 -26.47 -17.18
C GLU A 118 -4.72 -27.65 -16.74
N VAL A 119 -5.85 -27.38 -16.06
CA VAL A 119 -6.76 -28.42 -15.55
C VAL A 119 -7.45 -29.19 -16.69
N THR A 120 -7.73 -28.55 -17.83
CA THR A 120 -8.32 -29.21 -19.00
C THR A 120 -7.33 -30.02 -19.83
N GLY A 121 -6.03 -29.96 -19.51
CA GLY A 121 -4.98 -30.68 -20.25
C GLY A 121 -4.71 -30.15 -21.66
N LEU A 122 -5.36 -29.05 -22.07
CA LEU A 122 -5.23 -28.47 -23.41
C LEU A 122 -3.80 -27.97 -23.68
N GLY A 123 -3.10 -27.50 -22.64
CA GLY A 123 -1.69 -27.09 -22.74
C GLY A 123 -0.74 -28.25 -23.08
N ALA A 124 -1.04 -29.47 -22.65
CA ALA A 124 -0.28 -30.66 -23.03
C ALA A 124 -0.64 -31.14 -24.44
N ALA A 125 -1.92 -31.03 -24.83
CA ALA A 125 -2.37 -31.35 -26.18
C ALA A 125 -1.73 -30.44 -27.25
N LEU A 126 -1.65 -29.13 -26.98
CA LEU A 126 -0.98 -28.18 -27.87
C LEU A 126 0.55 -28.33 -27.87
N ARG A 127 1.16 -28.73 -26.74
CA ARG A 127 2.61 -28.99 -26.65
C ARG A 127 3.04 -30.21 -27.46
N CYS A 128 2.22 -31.25 -27.57
CA CYS A 128 2.56 -32.44 -28.37
C CYS A 128 2.30 -32.28 -29.88
N PHE A 129 1.63 -31.20 -30.30
CA PHE A 129 1.34 -30.94 -31.71
C PHE A 129 2.48 -30.20 -32.47
N TRP A 130 3.55 -29.82 -31.76
CA TRP A 130 4.74 -29.20 -32.34
C TRP A 130 6.01 -29.79 -31.71
#